data_AF-D8MLZ5-F1
#
_entry.id   AF-D8MLZ5-F1
#
_cell.length_a   1.000
_cell.length_b   1.000
_cell.length_c   1.000
_cell.angle_alpha   90.00
_cell.angle_beta   90.00
_cell.angle_gamma   90.00
#
_symmetry.space_group_name_H-M   'P 1'
#
loop_
_entity.id
_entity.type
_entity.pdbx_description
1 polymer ?
#
loop_
_entity_poly.entity_id
_entity_poly.type
_entity_poly.pdbx_seq_one_letter_code
_entity_poly.pdbx_strand_id
1 'polypeptide(L)'
;MKEICDELGISEATFYSWKKKFAGLSSEEGRKIKDLEEKVHNMERELQTLNSDKEMLQSVLKNFFTTNDKRQAVNYLQDTFDIGTRRSCRLLDISRSVYHYPYNIENH
;
A
#
# COMPACT_ATOMS: atom_id res chain seq x y z
N MET A 1 38.77 3.89 -24.03
CA MET A 1 38.20 2.56 -24.31
C MET A 1 39.22 1.45 -24.15
N LYS A 2 40.44 1.59 -24.71
CA LYS A 2 41.57 0.70 -24.39
C LYS A 2 41.77 0.49 -22.89
N GLU A 3 41.86 1.56 -22.09
CA GLU A 3 41.97 1.46 -20.62
C GLU A 3 40.91 0.57 -19.96
N ILE A 4 39.64 0.71 -20.35
CA ILE A 4 38.53 -0.10 -19.83
C ILE A 4 38.67 -1.56 -20.29
N CYS A 5 39.13 -1.79 -21.52
CA CYS A 5 39.38 -3.13 -22.05
C CYS A 5 40.58 -3.79 -21.36
N ASP A 6 41.62 -3.02 -21.05
CA ASP A 6 42.83 -3.46 -20.36
C ASP A 6 42.53 -3.78 -18.87
N GLU A 7 41.76 -2.94 -18.17
CA GLU A 7 41.29 -3.22 -16.80
C GLU A 7 40.40 -4.46 -16.71
N LEU A 8 39.52 -4.66 -17.68
CA LEU A 8 38.60 -5.81 -17.72
C LEU A 8 39.24 -7.06 -18.34
N GLY A 9 40.47 -6.98 -18.86
CA GLY A 9 41.18 -8.09 -19.50
C GLY A 9 40.50 -8.62 -20.78
N ILE A 10 39.78 -7.76 -21.51
CA ILE A 10 39.04 -8.12 -22.72
C ILE A 10 39.58 -7.38 -23.94
N SER A 11 39.43 -7.95 -25.13
CA SER A 11 39.79 -7.24 -26.36
C SER A 11 38.74 -6.16 -26.72
N GLU A 12 39.16 -5.09 -27.40
CA GLU A 12 38.24 -4.08 -27.92
C GLU A 12 37.17 -4.69 -28.85
N ALA A 13 37.51 -5.73 -29.62
CA ALA A 13 36.56 -6.43 -30.47
C ALA A 13 35.47 -7.16 -29.65
N THR A 14 35.85 -7.79 -28.53
CA THR A 14 34.92 -8.42 -27.59
C THR A 14 33.99 -7.38 -26.98
N PHE A 15 34.55 -6.24 -26.55
CA PHE A 15 33.77 -5.12 -26.01
C PHE A 15 32.76 -4.58 -27.02
N TYR A 16 33.17 -4.33 -28.27
CA TYR A 16 32.25 -3.83 -29.31
C TYR A 16 31.16 -4.84 -29.68
N SER A 17 31.47 -6.14 -29.66
CA SER A 17 30.49 -7.21 -29.90
C SER A 17 29.42 -7.24 -28.80
N TRP A 18 29.83 -7.14 -27.53
CA TRP A 18 28.90 -7.02 -26.40
C TRP A 18 28.12 -5.72 -26.44
N LYS A 19 28.78 -4.59 -26.68
CA LYS A 19 28.11 -3.29 -26.85
C LYS A 19 27.05 -3.36 -27.93
N LYS A 20 27.33 -3.97 -29.09
CA LYS A 20 26.35 -4.15 -30.17
C LYS A 20 25.19 -5.07 -29.76
N LYS A 21 25.49 -6.17 -29.05
CA LYS A 21 24.50 -7.17 -28.62
C LYS A 21 23.56 -6.65 -27.52
N PHE A 22 24.07 -5.80 -26.63
CA PHE A 22 23.34 -5.31 -25.45
C PHE A 22 22.91 -3.84 -25.53
N ALA A 23 23.35 -3.07 -26.54
CA ALA A 23 22.97 -1.66 -26.70
C ALA A 23 21.44 -1.45 -26.86
N GLY A 24 20.73 -2.40 -27.48
CA GLY A 24 19.27 -2.35 -27.62
C GLY A 24 18.52 -2.76 -26.36
N LEU A 25 18.88 -3.93 -25.80
CA LEU A 25 18.33 -4.49 -24.56
C LEU A 25 18.45 -3.53 -23.37
N SER A 26 19.60 -2.86 -23.24
CA SER A 26 19.86 -1.89 -22.17
C SER A 26 18.92 -0.68 -22.19
N SER A 27 18.31 -0.32 -23.34
CA SER A 27 17.53 0.90 -23.48
C SER A 27 16.03 0.70 -23.25
N GLU A 28 15.45 -0.38 -23.79
CA GLU A 28 14.01 -0.63 -23.68
C GLU A 28 13.67 -1.31 -22.35
N GLU A 29 14.42 -2.36 -21.98
CA GLU A 29 14.25 -3.02 -20.68
C GLU A 29 14.66 -2.09 -19.55
N GLY A 30 15.75 -1.32 -19.71
CA GLY A 30 16.18 -0.30 -18.76
C GLY A 30 15.16 0.82 -18.57
N ARG A 31 14.52 1.28 -19.65
CA ARG A 31 13.41 2.25 -19.56
C ARG A 31 12.21 1.66 -18.85
N LYS A 32 11.83 0.42 -19.17
CA LYS A 32 10.73 -0.28 -18.49
C LYS A 32 10.99 -0.48 -17.00
N ILE A 33 12.22 -0.81 -16.61
CA ILE A 33 12.62 -0.92 -15.20
C ILE A 33 12.47 0.43 -14.52
N LYS A 34 13.02 1.51 -15.11
CA LYS A 34 12.90 2.86 -14.55
C LYS A 34 11.43 3.30 -14.41
N ASP A 35 10.61 3.05 -15.41
CA ASP A 35 9.18 3.38 -15.39
C ASP A 35 8.43 2.57 -14.30
N LEU A 36 8.83 1.32 -14.04
CA LEU A 36 8.28 0.51 -12.95
C LEU A 36 8.76 0.99 -11.58
N GLU A 37 10.04 1.31 -11.43
CA GLU A 37 10.60 1.88 -10.20
C GLU A 37 9.91 3.21 -9.84
N GLU A 38 9.70 4.08 -10.82
CA GLU A 38 8.99 5.34 -10.63
C GLU A 38 7.52 5.10 -10.21
N LYS A 39 6.84 4.14 -10.83
CA LYS A 39 5.47 3.75 -10.41
C LYS A 39 5.43 3.21 -8.99
N VAL A 40 6.37 2.34 -8.61
CA VAL A 40 6.47 1.82 -7.24
C VAL A 40 6.71 2.96 -6.26
N HIS A 41 7.66 3.84 -6.55
CA HIS A 41 7.96 4.99 -5.71
C HIS A 41 6.75 5.93 -5.55
N ASN A 42 6.00 6.17 -6.62
CA ASN A 42 4.79 6.98 -6.56
C ASN A 42 3.70 6.30 -5.72
N MET A 43 3.48 5.00 -5.92
CA MET A 43 2.53 4.21 -5.13
C MET A 43 2.90 4.18 -3.65
N GLU A 44 4.18 4.02 -3.31
CA GLU A 44 4.64 4.05 -1.91
C GLU A 44 4.36 5.39 -1.24
N ARG A 45 4.62 6.50 -1.94
CA ARG A 45 4.31 7.85 -1.44
C ARG A 45 2.82 8.04 -1.18
N GLU A 46 1.96 7.67 -2.13
CA GLU A 46 0.50 7.75 -1.95
C GLU A 46 0.00 6.86 -0.81
N LEU A 47 0.52 5.63 -0.71
CA LEU A 47 0.19 4.72 0.38
C LEU A 47 0.61 5.27 1.75
N GLN A 48 1.76 5.93 1.83
CA GLN A 48 2.21 6.56 3.07
C GLN A 48 1.25 7.66 3.51
N THR A 49 0.82 8.54 2.58
CA THR A 49 -0.18 9.58 2.87
C THR A 49 -1.50 8.96 3.34
N LEU A 50 -2.04 7.98 2.60
CA LEU A 50 -3.30 7.31 2.96
C LEU A 50 -3.24 6.60 4.31
N ASN A 51 -2.10 5.98 4.63
CA ASN A 51 -1.91 5.35 5.94
C ASN A 51 -1.86 6.39 7.07
N SER A 52 -1.19 7.52 6.86
CA SER A 52 -1.15 8.61 7.84
C SER A 52 -2.55 9.19 8.07
N ASP A 53 -3.31 9.44 7.00
CA ASP A 53 -4.69 9.92 7.11
C ASP A 53 -5.59 8.92 7.85
N LYS A 54 -5.44 7.63 7.54
CA LYS A 54 -6.15 6.56 8.25
C LYS A 54 -5.82 6.55 9.74
N GLU A 55 -4.54 6.69 10.13
CA GLU A 55 -4.13 6.73 11.54
C GLU A 55 -4.74 7.94 12.26
N MET A 56 -4.77 9.11 11.63
CA MET A 56 -5.42 10.30 12.18
C MET A 56 -6.93 10.07 12.36
N LEU A 57 -7.62 9.50 11.37
CA LEU A 57 -9.04 9.17 11.48
C LEU A 57 -9.33 8.11 12.56
N GLN A 58 -8.46 7.10 12.70
CA GLN A 58 -8.56 6.12 13.79
C GLN A 58 -8.39 6.77 15.17
N SER A 59 -7.49 7.74 15.30
CA SER A 59 -7.33 8.53 16.53
C SER A 59 -8.59 9.33 16.85
N VAL A 60 -9.21 9.98 15.85
CA VAL A 60 -10.49 10.68 16.03
C VAL A 60 -11.58 9.72 16.51
N LEU A 61 -11.69 8.56 15.86
CA LEU A 61 -12.67 7.54 16.24
C LEU A 61 -12.47 7.04 17.67
N LYS A 62 -11.23 6.92 18.13
CA LYS A 62 -10.91 6.48 19.49
C LYS A 62 -11.29 7.52 20.54
N ASN A 63 -11.07 8.80 20.25
CA ASN A 63 -11.19 9.87 21.25
C ASN A 63 -12.56 10.57 21.28
N PHE A 64 -13.33 10.54 20.19
CA PHE A 64 -14.56 11.33 20.06
C PHE A 64 -15.84 10.51 19.92
N PHE A 65 -15.76 9.21 19.60
CA PHE A 65 -16.94 8.38 19.35
C PHE A 65 -17.18 7.41 20.50
N THR A 66 -18.43 7.34 20.96
CA THR A 66 -18.85 6.34 21.95
C THR A 66 -18.95 4.96 21.31
N THR A 67 -19.00 3.91 22.13
CA THR A 67 -19.23 2.54 21.65
C THR A 67 -20.53 2.42 20.87
N ASN A 68 -21.58 3.17 21.22
CA ASN A 68 -22.85 3.14 20.51
C ASN A 68 -22.74 3.80 19.13
N ASP A 69 -22.07 4.94 19.02
CA ASP A 69 -21.83 5.63 17.74
C ASP A 69 -21.07 4.71 16.77
N LYS A 70 -20.05 3.99 17.28
CA LYS A 70 -19.29 3.00 16.51
C LYS A 70 -20.15 1.84 16.02
N ARG A 71 -21.11 1.35 16.83
CA ARG A 71 -22.05 0.30 16.40
C ARG A 71 -22.97 0.79 15.28
N GLN A 72 -23.51 2.00 15.40
CA GLN A 72 -24.32 2.60 14.34
C GLN A 72 -23.53 2.77 13.04
N ALA A 73 -22.28 3.23 13.13
CA ALA A 73 -21.39 3.34 11.98
C ALA A 73 -21.07 1.97 11.36
N VAL A 74 -20.95 0.90 12.17
CA VAL A 74 -20.82 -0.47 11.64
C VAL A 74 -22.03 -0.86 10.81
N ASN A 75 -23.26 -0.61 11.29
CA ASN A 75 -24.48 -0.90 10.52
C ASN A 75 -24.47 -0.16 9.18
N TYR A 76 -24.20 1.16 9.23
CA TYR A 76 -24.09 1.98 8.03
C TYR A 76 -23.07 1.43 7.02
N LEU A 77 -21.90 0.98 7.48
CA LEU A 77 -20.90 0.40 6.58
C LEU A 77 -21.37 -0.91 5.93
N GLN A 78 -22.07 -1.76 6.68
CA GLN A 78 -22.60 -3.02 6.15
C GLN A 78 -23.65 -2.75 5.09
N ASP A 79 -24.59 -1.85 5.37
CA ASP A 79 -25.71 -1.53 4.49
C ASP A 79 -25.26 -0.77 3.23
N THR A 80 -24.27 0.11 3.35
CA THR A 80 -23.83 0.99 2.24
C THR A 80 -22.80 0.34 1.34
N PHE A 81 -21.88 -0.46 1.88
CA PHE A 81 -20.72 -1.00 1.14
C PHE A 81 -20.73 -2.52 0.98
N ASP A 82 -21.79 -3.20 1.42
CA ASP A 82 -21.93 -4.67 1.37
C ASP A 82 -20.70 -5.41 1.93
N ILE A 83 -20.19 -4.91 3.07
CA ILE A 83 -19.05 -5.53 3.76
C ILE A 83 -19.51 -6.31 4.98
N GLY A 84 -18.93 -7.50 5.21
CA GLY A 84 -19.29 -8.32 6.36
C GLY A 84 -18.81 -7.79 7.72
N THR A 85 -19.42 -8.28 8.81
CA THR A 85 -19.16 -7.89 10.21
C THR A 85 -17.70 -7.88 10.62
N ARG A 86 -16.89 -8.84 10.14
CA ARG A 86 -15.46 -8.84 10.47
C ARG A 86 -14.73 -7.61 9.94
N ARG A 87 -15.04 -7.18 8.71
CA ARG A 87 -14.38 -6.03 8.08
C ARG A 87 -14.88 -4.72 8.67
N SER A 88 -16.20 -4.56 8.83
CA SER A 88 -16.79 -3.34 9.39
C SER A 88 -16.37 -3.10 10.84
N CYS A 89 -16.44 -4.11 11.72
CA CYS A 89 -15.97 -3.98 13.11
C CYS A 89 -14.48 -3.62 13.21
N ARG A 90 -13.63 -4.19 12.34
CA ARG A 90 -12.20 -3.85 12.29
C ARG A 90 -11.97 -2.40 11.85
N LEU A 91 -12.76 -1.88 10.91
CA LEU A 91 -12.66 -0.49 10.46
C LEU A 91 -13.07 0.50 11.55
N LEU A 92 -14.08 0.15 12.35
CA LEU A 92 -14.56 1.00 13.45
C LEU A 92 -13.86 0.76 14.79
N ASP A 93 -12.83 -0.07 14.83
CA ASP A 93 -12.08 -0.41 16.05
C ASP A 93 -12.99 -0.85 17.21
N ILE A 94 -13.95 -1.74 16.92
CA ILE A 94 -14.78 -2.40 17.94
C ILE A 94 -14.70 -3.92 17.81
N SER A 95 -14.77 -4.63 18.93
CA SER A 95 -14.82 -6.09 18.89
C SER A 95 -16.20 -6.58 18.41
N ARG A 96 -16.23 -7.72 17.72
CA ARG A 96 -17.48 -8.35 17.27
C ARG A 96 -18.39 -8.71 18.45
N SER A 97 -17.82 -9.12 19.59
CA SER A 97 -18.58 -9.40 20.81
C SER A 97 -19.24 -8.14 21.35
N VAL A 98 -18.52 -7.01 21.36
CA VAL A 98 -19.10 -5.71 21.73
C VAL A 98 -20.19 -5.31 20.74
N TYR A 99 -20.00 -5.52 19.44
CA TYR A 99 -21.03 -5.22 18.45
C TYR A 99 -22.34 -6.03 18.68
N HIS A 100 -22.22 -7.32 18.96
CA HIS A 100 -23.37 -8.21 19.18
C HIS A 100 -23.94 -8.19 20.61
N TYR A 101 -23.31 -7.48 21.55
CA TYR A 101 -23.76 -7.48 22.94
C TYR A 101 -25.14 -6.84 23.06
N PRO A 102 -26.15 -7.57 23.58
CA PRO A 102 -27.51 -7.06 23.71
C PRO A 102 -27.54 -5.90 24.70
N TYR A 103 -28.17 -4.80 24.30
CA TYR A 103 -28.43 -3.67 25.19
C TYR A 103 -29.59 -4.08 26.12
N ASN A 104 -29.30 -4.49 27.35
CA ASN A 104 -30.35 -4.71 28.35
C ASN A 104 -30.95 -3.35 28.74
N ILE A 105 -32.20 -3.13 28.35
CA ILE A 105 -32.98 -1.90 28.64
C ILE A 105 -33.48 -1.88 30.10
N GLU A 106 -33.35 -2.98 30.84
CA GLU A 106 -33.79 -3.07 32.24
C GLU A 106 -32.74 -2.52 33.19
N ASN A 107 -32.75 -1.20 33.41
CA ASN A 107 -32.38 -0.55 34.68
C ASN A 107 -32.72 0.95 34.56
N HIS A 108 -34.01 1.25 34.68
CA HIS A 108 -34.48 2.56 35.11
C HIS A 108 -35.75 2.44 35.94
#